data_AF-R1EZ95-F1
#
_entry.id   AF-R1EZ95-F1
#
_cell.length_a   1.000
_cell.length_b   1.000
_cell.length_c   1.000
_cell.angle_alpha   90.00
_cell.angle_beta   90.00
_cell.angle_gamma   90.00
#
_symmetry.space_group_name_H-M   'P 1'
#
loop_
_entity.id
_entity.type
_entity.pdbx_description
1 polymer ?
#
loop_
_entity_poly.entity_id
_entity_poly.type
_entity_poly.pdbx_seq_one_letter_code
_entity_poly.pdbx_strand_id
1 'polypeptide(L)'
;MDSKRATMTGAQMQLAYIALLLAGFVAVALLLRSQDVGTAASFRNNPPQIPLQAQSPSLHSWTTAADMSAASLNSSVSGWHPPNSTWITDLGAVINGTGVHGFVFNSSQLPAGVPYGTYNWCNMPHIHRHHKRTPYASNTFPVESYSWDCDDEGLFYSGAPLNPSGNDSARTYWRVFTSPSNPFAPTCFNGTCQFPQITRGGLDDSWQHGRDLWGVYHDLLSFLPSSANTTTSPALEFRVTNNVITSQVASMLIAGMLPAAPSPFPLHIQPSSIDSLEPTYTCPAATSLTAAYGPDSTSATWLAHLAASAPLAAALDAVSGVAPADPAWHRSWDHYFDNLSARLCHARPLPRNASTGARVSREQADAVFRLGQLEYAWLHRAAPESLAAAVGAPILRIITTEPHHP
;
A
#
# COMPACT_ATOMS: atom_id res chain seq x y z
N MET A 1 -51.72 67.55 18.16
CA MET A 1 -50.27 67.80 18.23
C MET A 1 -49.80 67.29 19.58
N ASP A 2 -49.23 66.08 19.61
CA ASP A 2 -48.33 65.59 20.66
C ASP A 2 -47.81 64.22 20.22
N SER A 3 -46.58 64.18 19.72
CA SER A 3 -45.85 62.96 19.37
C SER A 3 -44.80 62.72 20.45
N LYS A 4 -45.06 61.76 21.35
CA LYS A 4 -44.01 61.20 22.20
C LYS A 4 -43.30 60.09 21.42
N ARG A 5 -42.12 60.42 20.91
CA ARG A 5 -41.16 59.50 20.27
C ARG A 5 -40.41 58.75 21.38
N ALA A 6 -40.62 57.43 21.50
CA ALA A 6 -39.86 56.59 22.42
C ALA A 6 -38.52 56.19 21.77
N THR A 7 -37.41 56.57 22.40
CA THR A 7 -36.05 56.16 22.02
C THR A 7 -35.72 54.83 22.69
N MET A 8 -35.56 53.76 21.89
CA MET A 8 -35.05 52.47 22.38
C MET A 8 -33.52 52.52 22.52
N THR A 9 -32.99 51.98 23.62
CA THR A 9 -31.54 51.87 23.86
C THR A 9 -30.96 50.63 23.19
N GLY A 10 -29.64 50.61 22.93
CA GLY A 10 -28.96 49.53 22.20
C GLY A 10 -29.14 48.11 22.76
N ALA A 11 -29.43 47.96 24.06
CA ALA A 11 -29.75 46.66 24.67
C ALA A 11 -31.13 46.12 24.24
N GLN A 12 -32.09 47.00 23.92
CA GLN A 12 -33.42 46.58 23.45
C GLN A 12 -33.41 46.17 21.97
N MET A 13 -32.45 46.65 21.18
CA MET A 13 -32.25 46.25 19.79
C MET A 13 -31.61 44.85 19.67
N GLN A 14 -30.73 44.47 20.62
CA GLN A 14 -30.19 43.11 20.71
C GLN A 14 -31.24 42.08 21.16
N LEU A 15 -32.13 42.43 22.10
CA LEU A 15 -33.24 41.55 22.52
C LEU A 15 -34.28 41.34 21.41
N ALA A 16 -34.56 42.36 20.59
CA ALA A 16 -35.45 42.23 19.43
C ALA A 16 -34.84 41.35 18.33
N TYR A 17 -33.51 41.40 18.11
CA TYR A 17 -32.81 40.58 17.13
C TYR A 17 -32.71 39.10 17.56
N ILE A 18 -32.50 38.85 18.86
CA ILE A 18 -32.51 37.50 19.43
C ILE A 18 -33.93 36.91 19.43
N ALA A 19 -34.97 37.71 19.66
CA ALA A 19 -36.37 37.27 19.55
C ALA A 19 -36.79 36.93 18.11
N LEU A 20 -36.30 37.66 17.10
CA LEU A 20 -36.52 37.36 15.68
C LEU A 20 -35.78 36.10 15.21
N LEU A 21 -34.56 35.84 15.71
CA LEU A 21 -33.80 34.62 15.41
C LEU A 21 -34.38 33.38 16.10
N LEU A 22 -34.88 33.51 17.34
CA LEU A 22 -35.57 32.43 18.05
C LEU A 22 -36.95 32.12 17.45
N ALA A 23 -37.70 33.13 17.00
CA ALA A 23 -38.97 32.92 16.29
C ALA A 23 -38.77 32.22 14.92
N GLY A 24 -37.67 32.52 14.22
CA GLY A 24 -37.28 31.82 12.99
C GLY A 24 -36.90 30.35 13.21
N PHE A 25 -36.16 30.04 14.29
CA PHE A 25 -35.81 28.66 14.63
C PHE A 25 -37.02 27.83 15.11
N VAL A 26 -37.95 28.44 15.84
CA VAL A 26 -39.18 27.77 16.30
C VAL A 26 -40.13 27.49 15.13
N ALA A 27 -40.23 28.38 14.13
CA ALA A 27 -41.05 28.14 12.93
C ALA A 27 -40.49 27.03 12.01
N VAL A 28 -39.16 26.93 11.88
CA VAL A 28 -38.51 25.84 11.11
C VAL A 28 -38.60 24.50 11.85
N ALA A 29 -38.56 24.51 13.19
CA ALA A 29 -38.75 23.31 14.00
C ALA A 29 -40.22 22.82 14.05
N LEU A 30 -41.20 23.72 13.91
CA LEU A 30 -42.63 23.38 13.88
C LEU A 30 -43.13 22.90 12.50
N LEU A 31 -42.44 23.23 11.41
CA LEU A 31 -42.77 22.74 10.05
C LEU A 31 -42.18 21.35 9.72
N LEU A 32 -41.41 20.74 10.62
CA LEU A 32 -40.86 19.39 10.46
C LEU A 32 -41.42 18.35 11.45
N ARG A 33 -42.48 18.68 12.20
CA ARG A 33 -43.19 17.73 13.07
C ARG A 33 -44.71 17.89 12.98
N SER A 34 -45.30 17.35 11.92
CA SER A 34 -46.70 16.88 11.94
C SER A 34 -46.94 15.86 10.80
N GLN A 35 -46.51 14.61 10.98
CA GLN A 35 -47.29 13.40 10.68
C GLN A 35 -46.78 12.25 11.58
N ASP A 36 -47.59 11.96 12.60
CA ASP A 36 -47.63 10.81 13.51
C ASP A 36 -47.95 9.49 12.76
N VAL A 37 -47.79 8.23 13.22
CA VAL A 37 -47.26 7.56 14.43
C VAL A 37 -47.26 6.03 14.15
N GLY A 38 -46.27 5.31 14.70
CA GLY A 38 -46.36 3.89 15.13
C GLY A 38 -45.81 2.83 14.16
N THR A 39 -44.93 1.88 14.51
CA THR A 39 -44.45 1.36 15.81
C THR A 39 -43.11 0.64 15.61
N ALA A 40 -42.32 0.56 16.68
CA ALA A 40 -40.90 0.21 16.75
C ALA A 40 -40.49 -1.24 16.44
N ALA A 41 -39.32 -1.42 15.80
CA ALA A 41 -38.39 -2.53 16.04
C ALA A 41 -36.96 -2.19 15.54
N SER A 42 -35.96 -2.57 16.33
CA SER A 42 -34.52 -2.28 16.23
C SER A 42 -33.86 -2.67 14.89
N PHE A 43 -33.11 -1.75 14.27
CA PHE A 43 -32.13 -2.08 13.22
C PHE A 43 -30.70 -1.89 13.76
N ARG A 44 -30.10 -3.02 14.12
CA ARG A 44 -28.65 -3.21 14.22
C ARG A 44 -28.06 -3.22 12.81
N ASN A 45 -26.87 -2.62 12.68
CA ASN A 45 -25.96 -2.91 11.58
C ASN A 45 -25.75 -4.43 11.48
N ASN A 46 -26.03 -5.00 10.31
CA ASN A 46 -25.44 -6.26 9.90
C ASN A 46 -25.07 -6.20 8.42
N PRO A 47 -23.90 -6.74 8.04
CA PRO A 47 -23.39 -6.80 6.67
C PRO A 47 -24.26 -7.73 5.80
N PRO A 48 -24.21 -7.61 4.46
CA PRO A 48 -25.04 -8.43 3.58
C PRO A 48 -24.64 -9.91 3.69
N GLN A 49 -25.44 -10.65 4.45
CA GLN A 49 -25.62 -12.10 4.33
C GLN A 49 -26.57 -12.34 3.16
N ILE A 50 -26.13 -13.04 2.12
CA ILE A 50 -27.02 -13.57 1.08
C ILE A 50 -27.63 -14.87 1.64
N PRO A 51 -28.96 -14.97 1.79
CA PRO A 51 -29.59 -16.16 2.34
C PRO A 51 -29.79 -17.24 1.27
N LEU A 52 -29.34 -18.45 1.60
CA LEU A 52 -29.90 -19.70 1.09
C LEU A 52 -31.35 -19.83 1.57
N GLN A 53 -32.32 -19.85 0.65
CA GLN A 53 -33.36 -20.90 0.64
C GLN A 53 -34.21 -20.90 -0.64
N ALA A 54 -34.10 -22.05 -1.30
CA ALA A 54 -34.97 -22.69 -2.29
C ALA A 54 -36.40 -22.16 -2.49
N GLN A 55 -36.69 -21.78 -3.73
CA GLN A 55 -37.91 -22.21 -4.44
C GLN A 55 -37.55 -22.53 -5.89
N SER A 56 -37.83 -23.77 -6.29
CA SER A 56 -37.61 -24.36 -7.62
C SER A 56 -38.52 -23.75 -8.71
N PRO A 57 -37.98 -23.57 -9.92
CA PRO A 57 -38.72 -23.98 -11.11
C PRO A 57 -37.84 -24.77 -12.12
N SER A 58 -38.43 -25.88 -12.56
CA SER A 58 -38.26 -26.55 -13.86
C SER A 58 -36.85 -26.76 -14.45
N LEU A 59 -36.43 -28.02 -14.44
CA LEU A 59 -35.53 -28.71 -15.37
C LEU A 59 -35.47 -28.04 -16.76
N HIS A 60 -34.28 -27.59 -17.18
CA HIS A 60 -33.77 -27.74 -18.55
C HIS A 60 -32.26 -28.00 -18.48
N SER A 61 -31.91 -29.18 -18.97
CA SER A 61 -30.61 -29.83 -19.05
C SER A 61 -29.53 -29.01 -19.76
N TRP A 62 -28.37 -28.83 -19.12
CA TRP A 62 -27.09 -28.75 -19.82
C TRP A 62 -26.05 -29.59 -19.08
N THR A 63 -25.38 -30.41 -19.88
CA THR A 63 -24.52 -31.55 -19.56
C THR A 63 -23.29 -31.22 -18.73
N THR A 64 -22.96 -32.16 -17.85
CA THR A 64 -21.68 -32.33 -17.15
C THR A 64 -20.48 -32.30 -18.10
N ALA A 65 -19.50 -31.45 -17.81
CA ALA A 65 -18.11 -31.67 -18.19
C ALA A 65 -17.31 -31.92 -16.91
N ALA A 66 -17.32 -33.18 -16.49
CA ALA A 66 -16.29 -33.73 -15.61
C ALA A 66 -15.01 -33.96 -16.43
N ASP A 67 -13.88 -34.03 -15.73
CA ASP A 67 -12.56 -34.43 -16.21
C ASP A 67 -11.87 -33.49 -17.20
N MET A 68 -11.27 -32.43 -16.64
CA MET A 68 -9.89 -32.12 -17.03
C MET A 68 -8.98 -32.67 -15.94
N SER A 69 -8.57 -33.93 -16.12
CA SER A 69 -7.41 -34.49 -15.44
C SER A 69 -6.28 -33.47 -15.42
N ALA A 70 -5.63 -33.31 -14.27
CA ALA A 70 -4.40 -32.56 -14.12
C ALA A 70 -3.38 -33.03 -15.16
N ALA A 71 -3.35 -32.36 -16.32
CA ALA A 71 -2.21 -32.42 -17.19
C ALA A 71 -1.08 -31.82 -16.36
N SER A 72 -0.12 -32.66 -15.99
CA SER A 72 1.18 -32.19 -15.51
C SER A 72 1.66 -31.16 -16.52
N LEU A 73 1.56 -29.87 -16.18
CA LEU A 73 2.30 -28.86 -16.88
C LEU A 73 3.76 -29.14 -16.53
N ASN A 74 4.37 -29.98 -17.35
CA ASN A 74 5.81 -30.06 -17.48
C ASN A 74 6.24 -28.68 -18.01
N SER A 75 6.25 -27.70 -17.11
CA SER A 75 6.57 -26.30 -17.39
C SER A 75 8.08 -26.13 -17.44
N SER A 76 8.74 -26.99 -18.21
CA SER A 76 9.87 -26.47 -18.96
C SER A 76 9.27 -25.50 -19.96
N VAL A 77 9.30 -24.21 -19.66
CA VAL A 77 9.22 -23.19 -20.70
C VAL A 77 10.31 -23.58 -21.70
N SER A 78 9.96 -24.16 -22.85
CA SER A 78 10.96 -24.68 -23.77
C SER A 78 11.77 -23.51 -24.31
N GLY A 79 13.09 -23.55 -24.11
CA GLY A 79 13.98 -22.42 -24.43
C GLY A 79 14.21 -21.43 -23.30
N TRP A 80 13.62 -21.63 -22.12
CA TRP A 80 14.10 -20.95 -20.93
C TRP A 80 15.33 -21.67 -20.40
N HIS A 81 16.45 -20.97 -20.46
CA HIS A 81 17.64 -21.35 -19.73
C HIS A 81 17.59 -20.60 -18.40
N PRO A 82 17.71 -21.27 -17.23
CA PRO A 82 18.00 -20.53 -16.01
C PRO A 82 19.19 -19.60 -16.26
N PRO A 83 19.27 -18.44 -15.59
CA PRO A 83 20.49 -17.66 -15.60
C PRO A 83 21.65 -18.62 -15.35
N ASN A 84 22.72 -18.52 -16.15
CA ASN A 84 23.88 -19.38 -15.98
C ASN A 84 24.23 -19.42 -14.49
N SER A 85 24.51 -20.62 -13.97
CA SER A 85 25.07 -20.73 -12.64
C SER A 85 26.39 -19.96 -12.66
N THR A 86 26.35 -18.78 -12.05
CA THR A 86 27.49 -17.88 -11.93
C THR A 86 27.73 -17.69 -10.45
N TRP A 87 28.81 -16.99 -10.11
CA TRP A 87 29.16 -16.68 -8.73
C TRP A 87 28.00 -16.05 -7.93
N ILE A 88 27.04 -15.37 -8.57
CA ILE A 88 25.92 -14.69 -7.88
C ILE A 88 24.82 -15.65 -7.38
N THR A 89 24.77 -16.88 -7.90
CA THR A 89 23.79 -17.91 -7.53
C THR A 89 24.39 -19.04 -6.69
N ASP A 90 25.68 -18.97 -6.37
CA ASP A 90 26.39 -19.93 -5.52
C ASP A 90 26.59 -19.34 -4.12
N LEU A 91 25.88 -19.89 -3.14
CA LEU A 91 25.91 -19.41 -1.75
C LEU A 91 27.32 -19.48 -1.14
N GLY A 92 28.13 -20.48 -1.51
CA GLY A 92 29.50 -20.61 -1.06
C GLY A 92 30.42 -19.56 -1.68
N ALA A 93 30.24 -19.25 -2.97
CA ALA A 93 30.99 -18.21 -3.67
C ALA A 93 30.63 -16.81 -3.19
N VAL A 94 29.35 -16.56 -2.88
CA VAL A 94 28.89 -15.28 -2.32
C VAL A 94 29.44 -15.06 -0.91
N ILE A 95 29.43 -16.09 -0.05
CA ILE A 95 29.88 -15.97 1.35
C ILE A 95 31.40 -15.89 1.46
N ASN A 96 32.15 -16.60 0.61
CA ASN A 96 33.61 -16.74 0.75
C ASN A 96 34.43 -16.05 -0.34
N GLY A 97 33.80 -15.44 -1.35
CA GLY A 97 34.48 -14.76 -2.45
C GLY A 97 35.03 -13.38 -2.09
N THR A 98 35.94 -12.86 -2.93
CA THR A 98 36.50 -11.51 -2.81
C THR A 98 36.39 -10.75 -4.14
N GLY A 99 36.02 -9.47 -4.12
CA GLY A 99 35.92 -8.61 -5.31
C GLY A 99 34.47 -8.33 -5.76
N VAL A 100 34.32 -7.79 -6.97
CA VAL A 100 33.04 -7.30 -7.52
C VAL A 100 32.72 -7.87 -8.91
N HIS A 101 33.46 -8.90 -9.35
CA HIS A 101 33.18 -9.66 -10.58
C HIS A 101 32.89 -8.82 -11.85
N GLY A 102 33.69 -7.77 -12.05
CA GLY A 102 33.59 -6.88 -13.21
C GLY A 102 32.57 -5.75 -13.07
N PHE A 103 31.77 -5.75 -12.01
CA PHE A 103 30.93 -4.61 -11.66
C PHE A 103 31.78 -3.47 -11.10
N VAL A 104 31.46 -2.25 -11.51
CA VAL A 104 32.15 -1.03 -11.06
C VAL A 104 31.23 -0.34 -10.07
N PHE A 105 31.57 -0.42 -8.78
CA PHE A 105 30.81 0.23 -7.69
C PHE A 105 31.50 1.51 -7.18
N ASN A 106 32.58 1.93 -7.84
CA ASN A 106 33.42 3.05 -7.40
C ASN A 106 33.55 4.16 -8.45
N SER A 107 32.84 4.09 -9.57
CA SER A 107 32.89 5.10 -10.63
C SER A 107 31.61 5.10 -11.46
N SER A 108 31.21 6.28 -11.95
CA SER A 108 30.15 6.47 -12.95
C SER A 108 30.69 6.56 -14.38
N GLN A 109 32.01 6.44 -14.58
CA GLN A 109 32.65 6.51 -15.89
C GLN A 109 32.62 5.15 -16.59
N LEU A 110 32.21 5.14 -17.86
CA LEU A 110 32.25 3.94 -18.71
C LEU A 110 33.69 3.44 -18.90
N PRO A 111 33.90 2.14 -19.17
CA PRO A 111 35.21 1.62 -19.56
C PRO A 111 35.77 2.38 -20.77
N ALA A 112 37.09 2.58 -20.77
CA ALA A 112 37.79 3.27 -21.84
C ALA A 112 37.47 2.62 -23.20
N GLY A 113 37.00 3.42 -24.16
CA GLY A 113 36.67 2.97 -25.52
C GLY A 113 35.21 2.56 -25.74
N VAL A 114 34.34 2.65 -24.73
CA VAL A 114 32.89 2.48 -24.91
C VAL A 114 32.27 3.84 -25.26
N PRO A 115 31.73 4.03 -26.49
CA PRO A 115 31.05 5.28 -26.83
C PRO A 115 29.87 5.54 -25.88
N TYR A 116 29.77 6.77 -25.39
CA TYR A 116 28.60 7.21 -24.64
C TYR A 116 27.35 7.10 -25.55
N GLY A 117 26.29 6.42 -25.08
CA GLY A 117 25.10 6.12 -25.90
C GLY A 117 25.14 4.81 -26.69
N THR A 118 26.17 3.96 -26.51
CA THR A 118 26.21 2.60 -27.11
C THR A 118 25.05 1.72 -26.63
N TYR A 119 24.48 2.02 -25.46
CA TYR A 119 23.19 1.50 -25.02
C TYR A 119 22.10 2.46 -25.52
N ASN A 120 21.25 1.99 -26.43
CA ASN A 120 20.13 2.75 -26.94
C ASN A 120 18.99 2.69 -25.91
N TRP A 121 18.91 3.68 -25.04
CA TRP A 121 17.89 3.78 -23.99
C TRP A 121 16.58 4.34 -24.58
N CYS A 122 15.92 3.61 -25.49
CA CYS A 122 14.69 4.10 -26.11
C CYS A 122 13.49 4.15 -25.15
N ASN A 123 13.53 3.39 -24.05
CA ASN A 123 12.56 3.41 -22.97
C ASN A 123 13.25 2.97 -21.67
N MET A 124 12.90 3.60 -20.54
CA MET A 124 13.44 3.26 -19.24
C MET A 124 12.29 3.03 -18.24
N PRO A 125 11.64 1.85 -18.28
CA PRO A 125 10.61 1.53 -17.31
C PRO A 125 11.22 1.43 -15.92
N HIS A 126 10.70 2.24 -15.00
CA HIS A 126 11.06 2.18 -13.58
C HIS A 126 9.89 1.66 -12.76
N ILE A 127 10.17 0.62 -11.98
CA ILE A 127 9.26 0.15 -10.94
C ILE A 127 9.93 0.47 -9.61
N HIS A 128 9.23 1.20 -8.75
CA HIS A 128 9.60 1.31 -7.36
C HIS A 128 8.42 0.95 -6.46
N ARG A 129 8.74 0.52 -5.24
CA ARG A 129 7.76 0.32 -4.17
C ARG A 129 7.34 1.67 -3.60
N HIS A 130 6.18 1.72 -2.98
CA HIS A 130 5.86 2.83 -2.07
C HIS A 130 6.95 3.00 -0.99
N HIS A 131 7.12 4.22 -0.50
CA HIS A 131 8.08 4.54 0.56
C HIS A 131 7.56 4.13 1.95
N LYS A 132 8.30 4.51 3.02
CA LYS A 132 7.98 4.10 4.39
C LYS A 132 6.58 4.54 4.81
N ARG A 133 5.88 3.61 5.46
CA ARG A 133 4.48 3.71 5.88
C ARG A 133 4.32 3.09 7.27
N THR A 134 3.15 3.30 7.88
CA THR A 134 2.73 2.47 9.02
C THR A 134 2.59 1.00 8.59
N PRO A 135 2.68 0.03 9.53
CA PRO A 135 2.44 -1.37 9.21
C PRO A 135 0.99 -1.61 8.74
N TYR A 136 0.68 -2.82 8.27
CA TYR A 136 -0.70 -3.24 8.14
C TYR A 136 -1.36 -3.40 9.52
N ALA A 137 -2.67 -3.16 9.60
CA ALA A 137 -3.41 -3.28 10.85
C ALA A 137 -3.28 -4.69 11.47
N SER A 138 -3.33 -5.74 10.64
CA SER A 138 -3.13 -7.14 11.04
C SER A 138 -1.73 -7.45 11.56
N ASN A 139 -0.76 -6.58 11.25
CA ASN A 139 0.65 -6.75 11.60
C ASN A 139 1.01 -5.88 12.82
N THR A 140 0.02 -5.22 13.46
CA THR A 140 0.22 -4.50 14.72
C THR A 140 0.32 -5.47 15.89
N PHE A 141 1.18 -5.18 16.87
CA PHE A 141 1.30 -6.07 18.02
C PHE A 141 0.07 -5.91 18.93
N PRO A 142 -0.45 -7.01 19.53
CA PRO A 142 -1.56 -6.92 20.48
C PRO A 142 -1.29 -5.97 21.65
N VAL A 143 -0.03 -5.85 22.07
CA VAL A 143 0.41 -4.94 23.12
C VAL A 143 1.43 -3.95 22.56
N GLU A 144 1.06 -2.67 22.58
CA GLU A 144 1.90 -1.55 22.18
C GLU A 144 2.34 -0.72 23.39
N SER A 145 3.60 -0.30 23.39
CA SER A 145 4.21 0.44 24.52
C SER A 145 4.16 1.97 24.37
N TYR A 146 3.74 2.46 23.22
CA TYR A 146 3.68 3.90 22.90
C TYR A 146 2.63 4.15 21.80
N SER A 147 2.18 5.40 21.66
CA SER A 147 1.31 5.81 20.56
C SER A 147 2.10 6.16 19.30
N TRP A 148 1.54 5.86 18.12
CA TRP A 148 2.04 6.42 16.87
C TRP A 148 0.96 7.32 16.28
N ASP A 149 1.28 8.61 16.29
CA ASP A 149 0.42 9.65 15.76
C ASP A 149 0.89 10.02 14.35
N CYS A 150 -0.08 10.21 13.46
CA CYS A 150 0.09 10.49 12.04
C CYS A 150 -0.67 11.79 11.68
N ASP A 151 -0.37 12.86 12.43
CA ASP A 151 -1.01 14.16 12.33
C ASP A 151 -0.17 15.21 11.60
N ASP A 152 1.01 14.83 11.11
CA ASP A 152 1.97 15.66 10.37
C ASP A 152 1.98 15.39 8.84
N GLU A 153 1.10 14.52 8.35
CA GLU A 153 0.80 14.37 6.92
C GLU A 153 -0.69 14.53 6.58
N GLY A 154 -0.96 15.02 5.36
CA GLY A 154 -2.29 15.07 4.79
C GLY A 154 -2.53 13.94 3.79
N LEU A 155 -3.64 13.22 3.95
CA LEU A 155 -4.05 12.15 3.03
C LEU A 155 -4.95 12.73 1.92
N PHE A 156 -4.33 13.31 0.89
CA PHE A 156 -5.05 13.95 -0.21
C PHE A 156 -5.80 12.94 -1.10
N TYR A 157 -7.09 13.21 -1.37
CA TYR A 157 -7.99 12.35 -2.18
C TYR A 157 -9.06 13.16 -2.97
N SER A 158 -8.92 14.48 -3.05
CA SER A 158 -9.91 15.37 -3.68
C SER A 158 -10.02 15.18 -5.20
N GLY A 159 -11.22 15.35 -5.76
CA GLY A 159 -11.45 15.44 -7.22
C GLY A 159 -11.56 16.89 -7.71
N ALA A 160 -11.33 17.09 -9.01
CA ALA A 160 -11.51 18.38 -9.69
C ALA A 160 -11.99 18.19 -11.14
N PRO A 161 -12.83 19.08 -11.70
CA PRO A 161 -13.22 19.03 -13.11
C PRO A 161 -12.04 19.41 -14.02
N LEU A 162 -11.69 18.53 -14.97
CA LEU A 162 -10.52 18.69 -15.84
C LEU A 162 -10.85 19.17 -17.26
N ASN A 163 -11.93 18.67 -17.89
CA ASN A 163 -12.30 19.07 -19.24
C ASN A 163 -13.80 18.84 -19.55
N PRO A 164 -14.58 19.91 -19.86
CA PRO A 164 -14.17 21.31 -19.73
C PRO A 164 -13.85 21.65 -18.27
N SER A 165 -12.93 22.58 -18.07
CA SER A 165 -12.69 23.14 -16.73
C SER A 165 -13.98 23.75 -16.19
N GLY A 166 -14.32 23.44 -14.94
CA GLY A 166 -15.52 23.95 -14.26
C GLY A 166 -15.16 24.86 -13.08
N ASN A 167 -15.91 24.73 -11.99
CA ASN A 167 -15.58 25.41 -10.73
C ASN A 167 -14.27 24.86 -10.14
N ASP A 168 -13.52 25.74 -9.46
CA ASP A 168 -12.34 25.34 -8.70
C ASP A 168 -12.69 24.35 -7.58
N SER A 169 -11.77 23.45 -7.30
CA SER A 169 -11.88 22.48 -6.20
C SER A 169 -10.93 22.85 -5.06
N ALA A 170 -11.43 22.77 -3.83
CA ALA A 170 -10.60 22.98 -2.65
C ALA A 170 -9.58 21.85 -2.48
N ARG A 171 -8.36 22.18 -2.05
CA ARG A 171 -7.32 21.20 -1.72
C ARG A 171 -7.61 20.56 -0.36
N THR A 172 -8.41 19.50 -0.36
CA THR A 172 -8.81 18.78 0.85
C THR A 172 -8.00 17.50 1.05
N TYR A 173 -7.87 17.09 2.31
CA TYR A 173 -7.21 15.84 2.71
C TYR A 173 -7.99 15.20 3.86
N TRP A 174 -7.86 13.88 4.03
CA TRP A 174 -8.44 13.19 5.17
C TRP A 174 -7.56 13.37 6.40
N ARG A 175 -8.20 13.74 7.51
CA ARG A 175 -7.63 13.67 8.85
C ARG A 175 -8.31 12.51 9.57
N VAL A 176 -7.54 11.48 9.91
CA VAL A 176 -8.05 10.28 10.58
C VAL A 176 -8.55 10.67 11.97
N PHE A 177 -9.71 10.14 12.37
CA PHE A 177 -10.26 10.33 13.70
C PHE A 177 -10.95 9.06 14.19
N THR A 178 -10.91 8.84 15.50
CA THR A 178 -11.74 7.84 16.19
C THR A 178 -12.33 8.48 17.44
N SER A 179 -13.53 8.04 17.85
CA SER A 179 -14.14 8.51 19.10
C SER A 179 -13.76 7.56 20.24
N PRO A 180 -13.38 8.06 21.43
CA PRO A 180 -13.19 7.23 22.61
C PRO A 180 -14.44 6.42 23.01
N SER A 181 -15.63 6.87 22.59
CA SER A 181 -16.88 6.16 22.84
C SER A 181 -17.21 5.06 21.82
N ASN A 182 -16.40 4.89 20.76
CA ASN A 182 -16.65 3.87 19.75
C ASN A 182 -16.18 2.50 20.28
N PRO A 183 -17.09 1.54 20.56
CA PRO A 183 -16.72 0.22 21.06
C PRO A 183 -16.01 -0.65 20.01
N PHE A 184 -15.97 -0.21 18.76
CA PHE A 184 -15.26 -0.85 17.65
C PHE A 184 -13.97 -0.13 17.29
N ALA A 185 -13.46 0.76 18.15
CA ALA A 185 -12.14 1.34 17.96
C ALA A 185 -11.09 0.20 17.92
N PRO A 186 -10.13 0.23 16.98
CA PRO A 186 -9.07 -0.77 16.90
C PRO A 186 -8.33 -0.89 18.24
N THR A 187 -8.20 -2.11 18.75
CA THR A 187 -7.67 -2.37 20.10
C THR A 187 -6.15 -2.44 20.17
N CYS A 188 -5.49 -2.79 19.06
CA CYS A 188 -4.07 -3.17 19.08
C CYS A 188 -3.12 -2.00 18.83
N PHE A 189 -3.59 -0.86 18.32
CA PHE A 189 -2.71 0.25 18.00
C PHE A 189 -3.21 1.58 18.55
N ASN A 190 -2.48 2.13 19.52
CA ASN A 190 -2.75 3.42 20.13
C ASN A 190 -2.20 4.54 19.22
N GLY A 191 -3.04 5.49 18.81
CA GLY A 191 -2.61 6.65 18.03
C GLY A 191 -3.67 7.18 17.07
N THR A 192 -3.24 8.02 16.14
CA THR A 192 -4.13 8.70 15.17
C THR A 192 -4.00 8.21 13.73
N CYS A 193 -3.15 7.22 13.46
CA CYS A 193 -2.95 6.69 12.11
C CYS A 193 -4.11 5.82 11.62
N GLN A 194 -4.35 5.81 10.30
CA GLN A 194 -4.98 4.65 9.64
C GLN A 194 -3.88 3.64 9.25
N PHE A 195 -4.26 2.38 9.05
CA PHE A 195 -3.29 1.31 8.77
C PHE A 195 -3.69 0.52 7.50
N PRO A 196 -2.81 0.44 6.50
CA PRO A 196 -1.57 1.19 6.34
C PRO A 196 -1.80 2.66 5.95
N GLN A 197 -0.84 3.53 6.25
CA GLN A 197 -0.81 4.96 5.91
C GLN A 197 0.62 5.37 5.54
N ILE A 198 0.78 6.13 4.44
CA ILE A 198 2.06 6.80 4.15
C ILE A 198 2.36 7.80 5.26
N THR A 199 3.60 7.88 5.71
CA THR A 199 3.99 8.85 6.74
C THR A 199 4.61 10.09 6.13
N ARG A 200 4.71 11.18 6.90
CA ARG A 200 5.46 12.38 6.53
C ARG A 200 6.85 12.07 5.98
N GLY A 201 7.60 11.25 6.71
CA GLY A 201 8.93 10.88 6.25
C GLY A 201 8.89 10.07 4.95
N GLY A 202 7.87 9.25 4.71
CA GLY A 202 7.74 8.49 3.46
C GLY A 202 7.44 9.38 2.27
N LEU A 203 6.70 10.46 2.49
CA LEU A 203 6.51 11.53 1.52
C LEU A 203 7.83 12.26 1.22
N ASP A 204 8.62 12.57 2.26
CA ASP A 204 9.93 13.23 2.10
C ASP A 204 10.93 12.32 1.36
N ASP A 205 10.99 11.04 1.69
CA ASP A 205 11.83 10.06 0.98
C ASP A 205 11.43 9.98 -0.51
N SER A 206 10.13 10.00 -0.80
CA SER A 206 9.62 9.97 -2.19
C SER A 206 10.02 11.21 -2.97
N TRP A 207 9.93 12.39 -2.35
CA TRP A 207 10.37 13.64 -2.98
C TRP A 207 11.87 13.61 -3.29
N GLN A 208 12.69 13.16 -2.33
CA GLN A 208 14.12 13.03 -2.54
C GLN A 208 14.44 12.01 -3.64
N HIS A 209 13.75 10.87 -3.67
CA HIS A 209 13.92 9.88 -4.73
C HIS A 209 13.57 10.48 -6.10
N GLY A 210 12.53 11.31 -6.19
CA GLY A 210 12.22 12.05 -7.41
C GLY A 210 13.36 12.98 -7.86
N ARG A 211 13.95 13.71 -6.91
CA ARG A 211 15.14 14.54 -7.18
C ARG A 211 16.31 13.72 -7.70
N ASP A 212 16.55 12.55 -7.13
CA ASP A 212 17.66 11.68 -7.52
C ASP A 212 17.46 11.11 -8.92
N LEU A 213 16.23 10.67 -9.26
CA LEU A 213 15.89 10.24 -10.62
C LEU A 213 16.08 11.38 -11.62
N TRP A 214 15.66 12.60 -11.30
CA TRP A 214 15.88 13.74 -12.17
C TRP A 214 17.37 14.06 -12.33
N GLY A 215 18.15 14.03 -11.24
CA GLY A 215 19.60 14.21 -11.30
C GLY A 215 20.30 13.22 -12.22
N VAL A 216 19.82 11.97 -12.27
CA VAL A 216 20.36 10.94 -13.17
C VAL A 216 19.84 11.15 -14.60
N TYR A 217 18.53 11.14 -14.80
CA TYR A 217 17.94 11.08 -16.15
C TYR A 217 17.87 12.43 -16.86
N HIS A 218 17.79 13.53 -16.14
CA HIS A 218 17.86 14.88 -16.72
C HIS A 218 19.29 15.41 -16.68
N ASP A 219 19.86 15.61 -15.49
CA ASP A 219 21.11 16.38 -15.35
C ASP A 219 22.33 15.61 -15.87
N LEU A 220 22.50 14.35 -15.46
CA LEU A 220 23.67 13.54 -15.82
C LEU A 220 23.54 12.96 -17.23
N LEU A 221 22.41 12.33 -17.53
CA LEU A 221 22.24 11.59 -18.78
C LEU A 221 21.72 12.45 -19.94
N SER A 222 21.13 13.61 -19.65
CA SER A 222 20.42 14.45 -20.65
C SER A 222 19.36 13.66 -21.42
N PHE A 223 18.77 12.63 -20.81
CA PHE A 223 17.76 11.76 -21.40
C PHE A 223 16.38 12.43 -21.36
N LEU A 224 15.98 12.93 -20.19
CA LEU A 224 14.76 13.71 -20.04
C LEU A 224 15.01 15.16 -20.49
N PRO A 225 14.17 15.76 -21.33
CA PRO A 225 14.32 17.16 -21.71
C PRO A 225 13.87 18.10 -20.58
N SER A 226 14.36 19.35 -20.57
CA SER A 226 13.87 20.36 -19.61
C SER A 226 12.38 20.66 -19.79
N SER A 227 11.81 20.37 -20.97
CA SER A 227 10.38 20.48 -21.28
C SER A 227 9.56 19.24 -20.86
N ALA A 228 10.14 18.28 -20.14
CA ALA A 228 9.40 17.11 -19.64
C ALA A 228 8.23 17.47 -18.71
N ASN A 229 8.10 18.73 -18.31
CA ASN A 229 7.02 19.25 -17.49
C ASN A 229 5.71 19.58 -18.27
N THR A 230 5.66 19.40 -19.60
CA THR A 230 4.48 19.76 -20.38
C THR A 230 3.52 18.58 -20.58
N THR A 231 2.26 18.76 -20.20
CA THR A 231 1.17 17.77 -20.33
C THR A 231 0.76 17.47 -21.78
N THR A 232 1.22 18.24 -22.75
CA THR A 232 0.84 18.11 -24.17
C THR A 232 1.67 17.10 -24.95
N SER A 233 2.85 16.71 -24.45
CA SER A 233 3.69 15.62 -24.96
C SER A 233 4.57 15.13 -23.83
N PRO A 234 4.04 14.29 -22.93
CA PRO A 234 4.76 13.92 -21.73
C PRO A 234 5.91 12.98 -22.07
N ALA A 235 7.13 13.37 -21.72
CA ALA A 235 8.30 12.48 -21.72
C ALA A 235 8.25 11.45 -20.57
N LEU A 236 7.23 11.53 -19.71
CA LEU A 236 7.05 10.74 -18.50
C LEU A 236 5.59 10.29 -18.37
N GLU A 237 5.38 9.00 -18.17
CA GLU A 237 4.10 8.43 -17.77
C GLU A 237 4.26 7.76 -16.40
N PHE A 238 3.28 7.95 -15.51
CA PHE A 238 3.27 7.31 -14.19
C PHE A 238 2.05 6.42 -14.06
N ARG A 239 2.30 5.14 -13.80
CA ARG A 239 1.27 4.15 -13.48
C ARG A 239 1.34 3.79 -11.99
N VAL A 240 0.20 3.80 -11.33
CA VAL A 240 0.04 3.47 -9.90
C VAL A 240 -0.94 2.31 -9.72
N THR A 241 -0.95 1.75 -8.51
CA THR A 241 -1.88 0.68 -8.13
C THR A 241 -3.19 1.27 -7.58
N ASN A 242 -4.17 0.40 -7.27
CA ASN A 242 -5.37 0.80 -6.56
C ASN A 242 -5.14 1.14 -5.07
N ASN A 243 -3.98 0.78 -4.52
CA ASN A 243 -3.57 1.26 -3.21
C ASN A 243 -3.24 2.76 -3.24
N VAL A 244 -4.04 3.56 -2.53
CA VAL A 244 -3.93 5.04 -2.47
C VAL A 244 -2.56 5.57 -2.06
N ILE A 245 -1.79 4.78 -1.29
CA ILE A 245 -0.41 5.14 -0.90
C ILE A 245 0.47 5.31 -2.14
N THR A 246 0.27 4.51 -3.19
CA THR A 246 1.10 4.61 -4.40
C THR A 246 0.86 5.92 -5.16
N SER A 247 -0.37 6.44 -5.16
CA SER A 247 -0.68 7.78 -5.69
C SER A 247 -0.07 8.91 -4.86
N GLN A 248 -0.07 8.76 -3.53
CA GLN A 248 0.54 9.73 -2.61
C GLN A 248 2.06 9.79 -2.78
N VAL A 249 2.69 8.62 -2.96
CA VAL A 249 4.12 8.49 -3.29
C VAL A 249 4.42 9.14 -4.65
N ALA A 250 3.67 8.79 -5.69
CA ALA A 250 3.86 9.34 -7.04
C ALA A 250 3.74 10.87 -7.06
N SER A 251 2.77 11.44 -6.32
CA SER A 251 2.62 12.89 -6.18
C SER A 251 3.90 13.58 -5.67
N MET A 252 4.52 13.02 -4.62
CA MET A 252 5.76 13.57 -4.06
C MET A 252 6.97 13.33 -4.97
N LEU A 253 7.04 12.16 -5.61
CA LEU A 253 8.10 11.84 -6.56
C LEU A 253 8.09 12.81 -7.74
N ILE A 254 6.92 13.05 -8.34
CA ILE A 254 6.74 13.99 -9.45
C ILE A 254 7.12 15.40 -9.03
N ALA A 255 6.73 15.84 -7.82
CA ALA A 255 7.13 17.13 -7.28
C ALA A 255 8.65 17.25 -7.06
N GLY A 256 9.33 16.14 -6.75
CA GLY A 256 10.79 16.08 -6.67
C GLY A 256 11.46 16.11 -8.04
N MET A 257 10.90 15.37 -9.00
CA MET A 257 11.42 15.30 -10.38
C MET A 257 11.22 16.62 -11.14
N LEU A 258 10.08 17.28 -10.96
CA LEU A 258 9.64 18.41 -11.77
C LEU A 258 9.44 19.65 -10.87
N PRO A 259 10.51 20.40 -10.52
CA PRO A 259 10.44 21.53 -9.59
C PRO A 259 9.51 22.66 -10.03
N ALA A 260 9.29 22.76 -11.35
CA ALA A 260 8.41 23.75 -11.95
C ALA A 260 6.98 23.25 -12.18
N ALA A 261 6.62 22.01 -11.80
CA ALA A 261 5.38 21.35 -12.21
C ALA A 261 4.11 22.19 -11.94
N PRO A 262 3.41 22.68 -12.98
CA PRO A 262 2.09 23.26 -12.82
C PRO A 262 1.02 22.43 -13.56
N SER A 263 -0.24 22.54 -13.12
CA SER A 263 -1.42 21.82 -13.67
C SER A 263 -1.50 20.32 -13.27
N PRO A 264 -2.71 19.74 -13.10
CA PRO A 264 -2.86 18.34 -12.70
C PRO A 264 -2.09 17.37 -13.60
N PHE A 265 -1.27 16.52 -12.98
CA PHE A 265 -0.52 15.47 -13.67
C PHE A 265 -1.32 14.15 -13.63
N PRO A 266 -1.63 13.53 -14.77
CA PRO A 266 -2.42 12.29 -14.80
C PRO A 266 -1.60 11.11 -14.26
N LEU A 267 -2.20 10.34 -13.34
CA LEU A 267 -1.69 9.04 -12.93
C LEU A 267 -2.56 7.96 -13.57
N HIS A 268 -1.92 6.99 -14.21
CA HIS A 268 -2.58 5.87 -14.86
C HIS A 268 -2.85 4.78 -13.83
N ILE A 269 -4.08 4.29 -13.79
CA ILE A 269 -4.53 3.24 -12.87
C ILE A 269 -5.41 2.27 -13.65
N GLN A 270 -5.26 0.96 -13.39
CA GLN A 270 -6.18 -0.03 -13.92
C GLN A 270 -7.34 -0.26 -12.95
N PRO A 271 -8.52 -0.70 -13.41
CA PRO A 271 -9.56 -1.17 -12.49
C PRO A 271 -9.00 -2.24 -11.54
N SER A 272 -9.33 -2.15 -10.25
CA SER A 272 -8.80 -3.05 -9.22
C SER A 272 -8.91 -4.52 -9.58
N SER A 273 -10.03 -4.93 -10.20
CA SER A 273 -10.31 -6.29 -10.62
C SER A 273 -9.38 -6.85 -11.69
N ILE A 274 -8.55 -6.02 -12.34
CA ILE A 274 -7.63 -6.44 -13.41
C ILE A 274 -6.25 -5.78 -13.28
N ASP A 275 -5.96 -5.10 -12.17
CA ASP A 275 -4.70 -4.35 -12.02
C ASP A 275 -3.48 -5.29 -12.04
N SER A 276 -2.65 -5.16 -13.08
CA SER A 276 -1.47 -6.01 -13.22
C SER A 276 -0.31 -5.68 -12.28
N LEU A 277 -0.33 -4.54 -11.58
CA LEU A 277 0.71 -4.17 -10.61
C LEU A 277 0.39 -4.68 -9.19
N GLU A 278 -0.89 -4.80 -8.88
CA GLU A 278 -1.42 -5.35 -7.63
C GLU A 278 -2.55 -6.33 -7.99
N PRO A 279 -2.22 -7.53 -8.50
CA PRO A 279 -3.21 -8.43 -9.08
C PRO A 279 -4.18 -8.94 -8.02
N THR A 280 -5.42 -8.42 -8.07
CA THR A 280 -6.55 -8.94 -7.29
C THR A 280 -7.42 -9.92 -8.09
N TYR A 281 -7.12 -10.12 -9.38
CA TYR A 281 -7.82 -11.10 -10.19
C TYR A 281 -7.43 -12.53 -9.81
N THR A 282 -8.38 -13.46 -9.95
CA THR A 282 -8.14 -14.87 -9.62
C THR A 282 -7.27 -15.53 -10.69
N CYS A 283 -6.16 -16.16 -10.26
CA CYS A 283 -5.37 -17.06 -11.09
C CYS A 283 -5.21 -18.41 -10.37
N PRO A 284 -6.15 -19.37 -10.55
CA PRO A 284 -6.15 -20.62 -9.78
C PRO A 284 -4.84 -21.39 -9.90
N ALA A 285 -4.21 -21.41 -11.09
CA ALA A 285 -2.93 -22.06 -11.31
C ALA A 285 -1.81 -21.45 -10.44
N ALA A 286 -1.67 -20.13 -10.43
CA ALA A 286 -0.67 -19.45 -9.61
C ALA A 286 -0.93 -19.61 -8.11
N THR A 287 -2.21 -19.56 -7.71
CA THR A 287 -2.63 -19.83 -6.31
C THR A 287 -2.24 -21.24 -5.89
N SER A 288 -2.53 -22.25 -6.71
CA SER A 288 -2.17 -23.66 -6.42
C SER A 288 -0.65 -23.87 -6.34
N LEU A 289 0.12 -23.25 -7.25
CA LEU A 289 1.58 -23.33 -7.20
C LEU A 289 2.13 -22.67 -5.92
N THR A 290 1.68 -21.45 -5.60
CA THR A 290 2.15 -20.73 -4.40
C THR A 290 1.83 -21.48 -3.11
N ALA A 291 0.64 -22.10 -3.04
CA ALA A 291 0.23 -22.92 -1.90
C ALA A 291 1.08 -24.19 -1.71
N ALA A 292 1.83 -24.63 -2.72
CA ALA A 292 2.69 -25.81 -2.63
C ALA A 292 4.02 -25.55 -1.90
N TYR A 293 4.49 -24.29 -1.85
CA TYR A 293 5.83 -23.96 -1.33
C TYR A 293 5.89 -22.81 -0.32
N GLY A 294 4.79 -22.07 -0.11
CA GLY A 294 4.74 -20.90 0.77
C GLY A 294 4.07 -21.14 2.12
N PRO A 295 3.57 -20.07 2.78
CA PRO A 295 2.82 -20.18 4.03
C PRO A 295 1.65 -21.17 3.93
N ASP A 296 1.44 -21.98 4.96
CA ASP A 296 0.49 -23.11 5.04
C ASP A 296 0.80 -24.33 4.15
N SER A 297 1.91 -24.33 3.41
CA SER A 297 2.31 -25.51 2.62
C SER A 297 2.89 -26.62 3.51
N THR A 298 2.96 -27.84 2.95
CA THR A 298 3.69 -28.98 3.53
C THR A 298 5.14 -29.06 3.07
N SER A 299 5.66 -27.99 2.44
CA SER A 299 7.04 -27.94 1.95
C SER A 299 8.03 -28.11 3.11
N ALA A 300 8.89 -29.12 3.00
CA ALA A 300 9.91 -29.39 4.00
C ALA A 300 10.85 -28.18 4.21
N THR A 301 11.16 -27.44 3.14
CA THR A 301 12.01 -26.24 3.22
C THR A 301 11.32 -25.12 4.01
N TRP A 302 10.03 -24.86 3.74
CA TRP A 302 9.25 -23.84 4.45
C TRP A 302 9.05 -24.21 5.92
N LEU A 303 8.72 -25.47 6.21
CA LEU A 303 8.55 -25.91 7.59
C LEU A 303 9.88 -25.92 8.37
N ALA A 304 10.99 -26.22 7.71
CA ALA A 304 12.31 -26.24 8.34
C ALA A 304 12.76 -24.85 8.83
N HIS A 305 12.54 -23.77 8.06
CA HIS A 305 12.94 -22.43 8.53
C HIS A 305 12.06 -21.95 9.67
N LEU A 306 10.75 -22.23 9.64
CA LEU A 306 9.85 -21.92 10.76
C LEU A 306 10.26 -22.68 12.03
N ALA A 307 10.53 -23.98 11.92
CA ALA A 307 10.99 -24.79 13.06
C ALA A 307 12.33 -24.29 13.62
N ALA A 308 13.29 -23.96 12.76
CA ALA A 308 14.60 -23.46 13.17
C ALA A 308 14.53 -22.08 13.85
N SER A 309 13.53 -21.27 13.51
CA SER A 309 13.35 -19.90 14.01
C SER A 309 12.30 -19.79 15.13
N ALA A 310 11.61 -20.86 15.49
CA ALA A 310 10.59 -20.88 16.54
C ALA A 310 11.03 -20.29 17.89
N PRO A 311 12.27 -20.48 18.38
CA PRO A 311 12.72 -19.83 19.61
C PRO A 311 12.72 -18.29 19.54
N LEU A 312 13.00 -17.71 18.36
CA LEU A 312 12.91 -16.27 18.16
C LEU A 312 11.44 -15.81 18.21
N ALA A 313 10.53 -16.55 17.59
CA ALA A 313 9.10 -16.20 17.58
C ALA A 313 8.54 -16.20 19.01
N ALA A 314 8.84 -17.25 19.79
CA ALA A 314 8.45 -17.32 21.20
C ALA A 314 8.99 -16.16 22.05
N ALA A 315 10.22 -15.70 21.77
CA ALA A 315 10.80 -14.55 22.46
C ALA A 315 10.09 -13.23 22.10
N LEU A 316 9.66 -13.07 20.84
CA LEU A 316 8.90 -11.91 20.39
C LEU A 316 7.48 -11.92 20.93
N ASP A 317 6.82 -13.09 20.96
CA ASP A 317 5.47 -13.28 21.53
C ASP A 317 5.40 -12.84 22.98
N ALA A 318 6.41 -13.20 23.77
CA ALA A 318 6.53 -12.79 25.17
C ALA A 318 6.60 -11.25 25.33
N VAL A 319 7.07 -10.53 24.30
CA VAL A 319 7.14 -9.07 24.31
C VAL A 319 5.88 -8.41 23.74
N SER A 320 5.37 -8.94 22.62
CA SER A 320 4.27 -8.35 21.84
C SER A 320 2.88 -8.75 22.31
N GLY A 321 2.75 -9.83 23.08
CA GLY A 321 1.46 -10.42 23.46
C GLY A 321 0.79 -11.23 22.36
N VAL A 322 1.50 -11.56 21.27
CA VAL A 322 1.03 -12.51 20.25
C VAL A 322 0.86 -13.89 20.90
N ALA A 323 -0.26 -14.56 20.60
CA ALA A 323 -0.51 -15.89 21.14
C ALA A 323 0.37 -16.92 20.39
N PRO A 324 1.11 -17.82 21.08
CA PRO A 324 1.97 -18.83 20.43
C PRO A 324 1.27 -19.80 19.47
N ALA A 325 -0.06 -19.81 19.46
CA ALA A 325 -0.89 -20.64 18.58
C ALA A 325 -1.63 -19.80 17.53
N ASP A 326 -1.28 -18.53 17.34
CA ASP A 326 -1.90 -17.67 16.35
C ASP A 326 -1.41 -18.05 14.95
N PRO A 327 -2.27 -18.64 14.11
CA PRO A 327 -1.83 -19.14 12.81
C PRO A 327 -1.45 -18.01 11.84
N ALA A 328 -1.92 -16.78 12.04
CA ALA A 328 -1.54 -15.66 11.19
C ALA A 328 -0.09 -15.23 11.45
N TRP A 329 0.35 -15.26 12.71
CA TRP A 329 1.69 -14.83 13.10
C TRP A 329 2.77 -15.89 12.90
N HIS A 330 2.41 -17.18 13.00
CA HIS A 330 3.41 -18.26 12.99
C HIS A 330 3.47 -19.07 11.68
N ARG A 331 2.73 -18.65 10.63
CA ARG A 331 2.85 -19.19 9.27
C ARG A 331 3.97 -18.57 8.43
N SER A 332 4.45 -17.39 8.82
CA SER A 332 5.48 -16.59 8.14
C SER A 332 6.05 -15.50 9.05
N TRP A 333 7.20 -14.94 8.71
CA TRP A 333 7.81 -13.82 9.41
C TRP A 333 7.29 -12.43 8.98
N ASP A 334 6.37 -12.35 8.01
CA ASP A 334 5.86 -11.09 7.45
C ASP A 334 5.27 -10.14 8.50
N HIS A 335 4.46 -10.64 9.44
CA HIS A 335 3.86 -9.80 10.47
C HIS A 335 4.92 -9.11 11.35
N TYR A 336 5.92 -9.86 11.83
CA TYR A 336 7.02 -9.27 12.61
C TYR A 336 7.89 -8.36 11.74
N PHE A 337 8.15 -8.74 10.49
CA PHE A 337 8.97 -7.97 9.56
C PHE A 337 8.35 -6.60 9.27
N ASP A 338 7.09 -6.55 8.85
CA ASP A 338 6.38 -5.30 8.53
C ASP A 338 6.28 -4.40 9.77
N ASN A 339 5.99 -4.97 10.95
CA ASN A 339 5.93 -4.21 12.20
C ASN A 339 7.27 -3.58 12.57
N LEU A 340 8.33 -4.39 12.68
CA LEU A 340 9.63 -3.94 13.17
C LEU A 340 10.35 -3.05 12.14
N SER A 341 10.21 -3.36 10.85
CA SER A 341 10.79 -2.53 9.79
C SER A 341 10.11 -1.16 9.74
N ALA A 342 8.78 -1.11 9.85
CA ALA A 342 8.06 0.16 9.95
C ALA A 342 8.59 0.99 11.13
N ARG A 343 8.75 0.42 12.33
CA ARG A 343 9.27 1.19 13.48
C ARG A 343 10.66 1.76 13.23
N LEU A 344 11.59 0.90 12.84
CA LEU A 344 12.99 1.29 12.72
C LEU A 344 13.22 2.30 11.59
N CYS A 345 12.47 2.19 10.48
CA CYS A 345 12.48 3.19 9.42
C CYS A 345 11.97 4.57 9.87
N HIS A 346 11.21 4.64 10.96
CA HIS A 346 10.71 5.90 11.54
C HIS A 346 11.45 6.27 12.85
N ALA A 347 12.61 5.67 13.12
CA ALA A 347 13.37 5.86 14.35
C ALA A 347 12.54 5.67 15.64
N ARG A 348 11.48 4.85 15.57
CA ARG A 348 10.65 4.51 16.72
C ARG A 348 11.34 3.42 17.56
N PRO A 349 11.16 3.42 18.90
CA PRO A 349 11.80 2.43 19.75
C PRO A 349 11.27 1.02 19.46
N LEU A 350 12.14 0.03 19.67
CA LEU A 350 11.75 -1.37 19.60
C LEU A 350 10.74 -1.72 20.72
N PRO A 351 9.81 -2.66 20.47
CA PRO A 351 8.73 -2.97 21.41
C PRO A 351 9.24 -3.44 22.77
N ARG A 352 8.48 -3.05 23.80
CA ARG A 352 8.72 -3.38 25.20
C ARG A 352 7.43 -3.87 25.84
N ASN A 353 7.51 -4.98 26.55
CA ASN A 353 6.45 -5.42 27.42
C ASN A 353 6.42 -4.52 28.67
N ALA A 354 5.32 -3.80 28.88
CA ALA A 354 5.19 -2.87 30.00
C ALA A 354 5.19 -3.57 31.36
N SER A 355 4.69 -4.81 31.43
CA SER A 355 4.55 -5.60 32.66
C SER A 355 5.86 -6.29 33.06
N THR A 356 6.55 -6.93 32.11
CA THR A 356 7.79 -7.68 32.40
C THR A 356 9.06 -6.86 32.20
N GLY A 357 8.97 -5.74 31.48
CA GLY A 357 10.11 -4.93 31.08
C GLY A 357 10.96 -5.54 29.96
N ALA A 358 10.62 -6.75 29.47
CA ALA A 358 11.29 -7.41 28.34
C ALA A 358 11.19 -6.55 27.07
N ARG A 359 12.23 -6.59 26.24
CA ARG A 359 12.35 -5.75 25.05
C ARG A 359 12.80 -6.59 23.88
N VAL A 360 12.31 -6.25 22.69
CA VAL A 360 12.91 -6.72 21.45
C VAL A 360 14.29 -6.06 21.33
N SER A 361 15.34 -6.88 21.18
CA SER A 361 16.71 -6.39 20.96
C SER A 361 16.96 -6.03 19.49
N ARG A 362 18.03 -5.30 19.22
CA ARG A 362 18.43 -4.98 17.84
C ARG A 362 18.76 -6.26 17.06
N GLU A 363 19.44 -7.20 17.70
CA GLU A 363 19.83 -8.47 17.11
C GLU A 363 18.62 -9.33 16.74
N GLN A 364 17.58 -9.32 17.59
CA GLN A 364 16.30 -9.98 17.30
C GLN A 364 15.61 -9.34 16.09
N ALA A 365 15.53 -8.00 16.04
CA ALA A 365 14.97 -7.30 14.89
C ALA A 365 15.74 -7.59 13.59
N ASP A 366 17.08 -7.59 13.65
CA ASP A 366 17.91 -7.93 12.49
C ASP A 366 17.74 -9.39 12.06
N ALA A 367 17.50 -10.31 12.98
CA ALA A 367 17.16 -11.70 12.67
C ALA A 367 15.81 -11.80 11.94
N VAL A 368 14.79 -11.07 12.40
CA VAL A 368 13.50 -10.96 11.71
C VAL A 368 13.69 -10.44 10.28
N PHE A 369 14.54 -9.43 10.08
CA PHE A 369 14.80 -8.90 8.74
C PHE A 369 15.45 -9.90 7.80
N ARG A 370 16.43 -10.67 8.29
CA ARG A 370 17.04 -11.76 7.51
C ARG A 370 16.02 -12.84 7.17
N LEU A 371 15.14 -13.19 8.10
CA LEU A 371 14.10 -14.21 7.89
C LEU A 371 13.04 -13.75 6.90
N GLY A 372 12.55 -12.52 7.02
CA GLY A 372 11.63 -11.97 6.01
C GLY A 372 12.27 -11.90 4.63
N GLN A 373 13.53 -11.44 4.51
CA GLN A 373 14.24 -11.45 3.23
C GLN A 373 14.40 -12.86 2.64
N LEU A 374 14.70 -13.86 3.49
CA LEU A 374 14.73 -15.26 3.09
C LEU A 374 13.37 -15.71 2.54
N GLU A 375 12.27 -15.39 3.22
CA GLU A 375 10.92 -15.73 2.79
C GLU A 375 10.55 -15.06 1.46
N TYR A 376 10.78 -13.76 1.31
CA TYR A 376 10.52 -13.04 0.06
C TYR A 376 11.37 -13.60 -1.10
N ALA A 377 12.64 -13.92 -0.86
CA ALA A 377 13.51 -14.54 -1.86
C ALA A 377 13.03 -15.94 -2.24
N TRP A 378 12.61 -16.75 -1.27
CA TRP A 378 12.02 -18.06 -1.52
C TRP A 378 10.74 -17.94 -2.35
N LEU A 379 9.83 -17.07 -1.92
CA LEU A 379 8.48 -16.98 -2.46
C LEU A 379 8.44 -16.52 -3.92
N HIS A 380 9.32 -15.59 -4.27
CA HIS A 380 9.27 -14.89 -5.56
C HIS A 380 10.44 -15.21 -6.48
N ARG A 381 11.40 -16.03 -6.05
CA ARG A 381 12.60 -16.32 -6.86
C ARG A 381 13.17 -17.73 -6.69
N ALA A 382 13.29 -18.23 -5.46
CA ALA A 382 14.14 -19.41 -5.21
C ALA A 382 13.38 -20.74 -5.22
N ALA A 383 12.08 -20.77 -4.90
CA ALA A 383 11.28 -21.98 -5.04
C ALA A 383 11.19 -22.39 -6.52
N PRO A 384 11.31 -23.68 -6.88
CA PRO A 384 11.25 -24.13 -8.28
C PRO A 384 9.99 -23.67 -9.03
N GLU A 385 8.86 -23.62 -8.31
CA GLU A 385 7.56 -23.22 -8.84
C GLU A 385 7.37 -21.70 -8.89
N SER A 386 8.24 -20.92 -8.23
CA SER A 386 8.04 -19.47 -8.03
C SER A 386 7.95 -18.69 -9.34
N LEU A 387 8.72 -19.06 -10.36
CA LEU A 387 8.64 -18.43 -11.67
C LEU A 387 7.29 -18.70 -12.34
N ALA A 388 6.83 -19.95 -12.34
CA ALA A 388 5.54 -20.33 -12.92
C ALA A 388 4.38 -19.67 -12.17
N ALA A 389 4.47 -19.56 -10.84
CA ALA A 389 3.52 -18.81 -10.03
C ALA A 389 3.54 -17.31 -10.39
N ALA A 390 4.72 -16.72 -10.54
CA ALA A 390 4.90 -15.30 -10.87
C ALA A 390 4.42 -14.93 -12.28
N VAL A 391 4.46 -15.85 -13.26
CA VAL A 391 3.87 -15.61 -14.60
C VAL A 391 2.36 -15.40 -14.52
N GLY A 392 1.70 -15.97 -13.51
CA GLY A 392 0.30 -15.71 -13.21
C GLY A 392 0.02 -14.30 -12.65
N ALA A 393 1.05 -13.52 -12.29
CA ALA A 393 1.00 -12.10 -11.96
C ALA A 393 1.57 -11.30 -13.15
N PRO A 394 0.84 -10.40 -13.83
CA PRO A 394 1.16 -9.94 -15.16
C PRO A 394 2.17 -8.79 -15.14
N ILE A 395 3.02 -8.68 -14.11
CA ILE A 395 4.09 -7.67 -14.07
C ILE A 395 4.97 -7.79 -15.34
N LEU A 396 5.09 -8.98 -15.92
CA LEU A 396 5.79 -9.22 -17.20
C LEU A 396 5.17 -8.51 -18.43
N ARG A 397 3.96 -7.96 -18.35
CA ARG A 397 3.36 -7.17 -19.45
C ARG A 397 3.85 -5.74 -19.54
N ILE A 398 4.52 -5.21 -18.52
CA ILE A 398 5.13 -3.86 -18.55
C ILE A 398 6.20 -3.76 -19.65
N ILE A 399 6.82 -4.89 -20.02
CA ILE A 399 7.94 -4.92 -20.96
C ILE A 399 7.50 -5.29 -22.39
N THR A 400 6.32 -5.89 -22.58
CA THR A 400 6.01 -6.60 -23.85
C THR A 400 4.85 -6.03 -24.66
N THR A 401 4.12 -5.03 -24.16
CA THR A 401 3.00 -4.44 -24.93
C THR A 401 2.97 -2.92 -24.81
N GLU A 402 3.83 -2.25 -25.56
CA GLU A 402 3.37 -1.00 -26.18
C GLU A 402 2.69 -1.37 -27.51
N PRO A 403 1.49 -0.86 -27.80
CA PRO A 403 1.01 -0.83 -29.16
C PRO A 403 1.94 0.12 -29.93
N HIS A 404 2.58 -0.39 -30.98
CA HIS A 404 3.03 0.46 -32.05
C HIS A 404 1.83 1.29 -32.54
N HIS A 405 1.74 2.54 -32.11
CA HIS A 405 0.94 3.50 -32.83
C HIS A 405 1.68 3.83 -34.13
N PRO A 406 1.01 3.75 -35.29
CA PRO A 406 1.59 3.95 -36.60
C PRO A 406 2.14 5.36 -36.84
#